data_AF-A0A1Y2N3H0-F1
#
_entry.id   AF-A0A1Y2N3H0-F1
#
_cell.length_a   1.000
_cell.length_b   1.000
_cell.length_c   1.000
_cell.angle_alpha   90.00
_cell.angle_beta   90.00
_cell.angle_gamma   90.00
#
_symmetry.space_group_name_H-M   'P 1'
#
loop_
_entity.id
_entity.type
_entity.pdbx_description
1 polymer ?
#
loop_
_entity_poly.entity_id
_entity_poly.type
_entity_poly.pdbx_seq_one_letter_code
_entity_poly.pdbx_strand_id
1 'polypeptide(L)'
;MMVPVAVARGVVDGSVDRAYRRWARPRVRAGATQRTAAGVLAIVAVTEIDPATITDADAVAAGAASADALRRAFRGTAADPVFRIDLRPGGPDPRTALSRDDVLSGDDRAAITARLDRLDRASRSGPWTRATLHVIAEHPGRRAAELADLLGRERDPFKLDVRKLKNLGLTESLEVGYRLSPRGVAYRDTGDRSTHRSTAPGEATGPGSADAGAG
;
A
#
# COMPACT_ATOMS: atom_id res chain seq x y z
N MET A 1 -8.79 -3.91 13.69
CA MET A 1 -9.23 -5.31 13.89
C MET A 1 -8.65 -6.20 12.78
N MET A 2 -8.39 -7.49 12.99
CA MET A 2 -8.20 -8.40 11.86
C MET A 2 -9.57 -8.82 11.30
N VAL A 3 -9.80 -8.59 10.00
CA VAL A 3 -10.97 -9.07 9.27
C VAL A 3 -10.49 -10.19 8.34
N PRO A 4 -10.98 -11.43 8.49
CA PRO A 4 -10.64 -12.51 7.58
C PRO A 4 -10.96 -12.15 6.13
N VAL A 5 -10.16 -12.63 5.17
CA VAL A 5 -10.35 -12.30 3.74
C VAL A 5 -11.73 -12.72 3.25
N ALA A 6 -12.24 -13.88 3.70
CA ALA A 6 -13.58 -14.36 3.34
C ALA A 6 -14.68 -13.38 3.79
N VAL A 7 -14.64 -12.92 5.04
CA VAL A 7 -15.57 -11.91 5.58
C VAL A 7 -15.46 -10.61 4.80
N ALA A 8 -14.23 -10.16 4.50
CA ALA A 8 -14.03 -8.93 3.75
C ALA A 8 -14.56 -9.01 2.31
N ARG A 9 -14.43 -10.17 1.65
CA ARG A 9 -15.05 -10.42 0.33
C ARG A 9 -16.57 -10.44 0.43
N GLY A 10 -17.11 -11.11 1.43
CA GLY A 10 -18.55 -11.15 1.69
C GLY A 10 -19.16 -9.76 1.89
N VAL A 11 -18.42 -8.83 2.53
CA VAL A 11 -18.90 -7.44 2.64
C VAL A 11 -18.89 -6.72 1.30
N VAL A 12 -17.89 -7.00 0.46
CA VAL A 12 -17.78 -6.39 -0.88
C VAL A 12 -18.85 -6.90 -1.85
N ASP A 13 -19.16 -8.20 -1.80
CA ASP A 13 -20.21 -8.82 -2.64
C ASP A 13 -21.63 -8.70 -2.06
N GLY A 14 -21.75 -8.24 -0.79
CA GLY A 14 -23.02 -8.00 -0.11
C GLY A 14 -23.60 -9.20 0.63
N SER A 15 -22.93 -10.36 0.63
CA SER A 15 -23.35 -11.54 1.41
C SER A 15 -23.11 -11.41 2.93
N VAL A 16 -22.27 -10.45 3.35
CA VAL A 16 -21.98 -10.16 4.77
C VAL A 16 -22.19 -8.67 5.03
N ASP A 17 -22.94 -8.33 6.08
CA ASP A 17 -23.21 -6.94 6.46
C ASP A 17 -22.80 -6.61 7.91
N ARG A 18 -22.37 -7.61 8.67
CA ARG A 18 -22.02 -7.43 10.09
C ARG A 18 -20.86 -8.32 10.52
N ALA A 19 -20.23 -7.96 11.62
CA ALA A 19 -19.26 -8.80 12.30
C ALA A 19 -19.46 -8.72 13.82
N TYR A 20 -19.19 -9.80 14.52
CA TYR A 20 -19.30 -9.86 15.98
C TYR A 20 -17.93 -10.02 16.62
N ARG A 21 -17.66 -9.25 17.68
CA ARG A 21 -16.38 -9.30 18.41
C ARG A 21 -16.58 -9.14 19.90
N ARG A 22 -15.86 -9.95 20.66
CA ARG A 22 -15.80 -9.86 22.12
C ARG A 22 -14.55 -9.08 22.54
N TRP A 23 -14.74 -7.96 23.23
CA TRP A 23 -13.64 -7.10 23.68
C TRP A 23 -13.98 -6.41 25.00
N ALA A 24 -13.00 -6.18 25.88
CA ALA A 24 -13.20 -5.35 27.06
C ALA A 24 -13.68 -3.91 26.74
N ARG A 25 -13.32 -3.37 25.57
CA ARG A 25 -13.74 -2.05 25.06
C ARG A 25 -13.83 -2.05 23.53
N PRO A 26 -14.68 -1.20 22.91
CA PRO A 26 -14.72 -1.06 21.46
C PRO A 26 -13.34 -0.72 20.87
N ARG A 27 -12.87 -1.52 19.89
CA ARG A 27 -11.59 -1.29 19.20
C ARG A 27 -11.73 -0.60 17.84
N VAL A 28 -12.96 -0.28 17.46
CA VAL A 28 -13.33 0.42 16.23
C VAL A 28 -14.44 1.43 16.55
N ARG A 29 -14.65 2.40 15.66
CA ARG A 29 -15.66 3.46 15.83
C ARG A 29 -16.56 3.51 14.61
N ALA A 30 -17.84 3.85 14.81
CA ALA A 30 -18.74 4.22 13.73
C ALA A 30 -18.14 5.35 12.89
N GLY A 31 -18.35 5.29 11.57
CA GLY A 31 -17.77 6.22 10.59
C GLY A 31 -16.30 5.95 10.23
N ALA A 32 -15.61 5.06 10.95
CA ALA A 32 -14.23 4.69 10.59
C ALA A 32 -14.20 3.78 9.35
N THR A 33 -13.08 3.80 8.63
CA THR A 33 -12.81 2.84 7.56
C THR A 33 -11.70 1.88 7.95
N GLN A 34 -11.81 0.66 7.47
CA GLN A 34 -10.83 -0.39 7.68
C GLN A 34 -10.39 -0.94 6.33
N ARG A 35 -9.09 -0.82 6.06
CA ARG A 35 -8.46 -1.45 4.89
C ARG A 35 -8.29 -2.95 5.13
N THR A 36 -8.68 -3.74 4.14
CA THR A 36 -8.52 -5.19 4.12
C THR A 36 -7.84 -5.63 2.81
N ALA A 37 -7.56 -6.93 2.67
CA ALA A 37 -7.05 -7.46 1.40
C ALA A 37 -8.10 -7.46 0.27
N ALA A 38 -9.39 -7.38 0.60
CA ALA A 38 -10.49 -7.40 -0.38
C ALA A 38 -11.03 -6.01 -0.74
N GLY A 39 -10.55 -4.94 -0.08
CA GLY A 39 -11.02 -3.58 -0.28
C GLY A 39 -11.11 -2.79 1.02
N VAL A 40 -11.76 -1.62 0.97
CA VAL A 40 -12.05 -0.81 2.16
C VAL A 40 -13.43 -1.18 2.66
N LEU A 41 -13.53 -1.45 3.97
CA LEU A 41 -14.79 -1.62 4.66
C LEU A 41 -15.10 -0.34 5.43
N ALA A 42 -16.34 0.14 5.36
CA ALA A 42 -16.82 1.21 6.23
C ALA A 42 -17.54 0.62 7.43
N ILE A 43 -17.21 1.09 8.63
CA ILE A 43 -17.88 0.72 9.88
C ILE A 43 -19.05 1.68 10.05
N VAL A 44 -20.26 1.14 9.95
CA VAL A 44 -21.51 1.92 10.00
C VAL A 44 -21.88 2.16 11.46
N ALA A 45 -21.94 1.09 12.26
CA ALA A 45 -22.33 1.14 13.66
C ALA A 45 -21.51 0.14 14.49
N VAL A 46 -21.41 0.41 15.78
CA VAL A 46 -20.81 -0.49 16.78
C VAL A 46 -21.74 -0.50 17.97
N THR A 47 -22.39 -1.64 18.21
CA THR A 47 -23.45 -1.78 19.22
C THR A 47 -23.10 -2.93 20.13
N GLU A 48 -23.12 -2.69 21.45
CA GLU A 48 -23.01 -3.77 22.43
C GLU A 48 -24.29 -4.59 22.45
N ILE A 49 -24.16 -5.92 22.47
CA ILE A 49 -25.30 -6.84 22.45
C ILE A 49 -25.08 -8.00 23.41
N ASP A 50 -26.18 -8.62 23.82
CA ASP A 50 -26.15 -9.92 24.48
C ASP A 50 -25.86 -11.03 23.44
N PRO A 51 -24.76 -11.80 23.55
CA PRO A 51 -24.46 -12.90 22.63
C PRO A 51 -25.53 -13.99 22.58
N ALA A 52 -26.39 -14.14 23.60
CA ALA A 52 -27.50 -15.08 23.58
C ALA A 52 -28.59 -14.71 22.56
N THR A 53 -28.69 -13.43 22.19
CA THR A 53 -29.67 -12.93 21.21
C THR A 53 -29.29 -13.15 19.75
N ILE A 54 -28.03 -13.54 19.48
CA ILE A 54 -27.54 -13.81 18.12
C ILE A 54 -28.28 -15.00 17.53
N THR A 55 -28.96 -14.78 16.41
CA THR A 55 -29.67 -15.83 15.66
C THR A 55 -28.76 -16.51 14.63
N ASP A 56 -29.20 -17.63 14.06
CA ASP A 56 -28.48 -18.24 12.92
C ASP A 56 -28.48 -17.34 11.69
N ALA A 57 -29.56 -16.57 11.47
CA ALA A 57 -29.61 -15.58 10.40
C ALA A 57 -28.56 -14.46 10.60
N ASP A 58 -28.39 -13.98 11.83
CA ASP A 58 -27.32 -13.04 12.18
C ASP A 58 -25.93 -13.63 11.93
N ALA A 59 -25.74 -14.91 12.25
CA ALA A 59 -24.47 -15.59 12.07
C ALA A 59 -24.13 -15.74 10.57
N VAL A 60 -25.11 -16.12 9.75
CA VAL A 60 -24.96 -16.19 8.28
C VAL A 60 -24.63 -14.81 7.71
N ALA A 61 -25.33 -13.76 8.14
CA ALA A 61 -25.04 -12.37 7.75
C ALA A 61 -23.67 -11.87 8.24
N ALA A 62 -23.02 -12.60 9.14
CA ALA A 62 -21.64 -12.37 9.59
C ALA A 62 -20.60 -13.31 8.96
N GLY A 63 -21.01 -14.17 8.02
CA GLY A 63 -20.15 -15.16 7.37
C GLY A 63 -19.83 -16.38 8.24
N ALA A 64 -20.64 -16.67 9.26
CA ALA A 64 -20.54 -17.85 10.10
C ALA A 64 -21.65 -18.86 9.76
N ALA A 65 -21.40 -20.15 10.02
CA ALA A 65 -22.34 -21.22 9.69
C ALA A 65 -23.58 -21.26 10.61
N SER A 66 -23.43 -20.84 11.87
CA SER A 66 -24.51 -20.80 12.87
C SER A 66 -24.16 -19.90 14.05
N ALA A 67 -25.16 -19.52 14.85
CA ALA A 67 -24.98 -18.72 16.07
C ALA A 67 -24.01 -19.39 17.04
N ASP A 68 -24.12 -20.70 17.21
CA ASP A 68 -23.24 -21.47 18.09
C ASP A 68 -21.80 -21.52 17.58
N ALA A 69 -21.61 -21.68 16.26
CA ALA A 69 -20.28 -21.61 15.66
C ALA A 69 -19.65 -20.23 15.88
N LEU A 70 -20.43 -19.16 15.72
CA LEU A 70 -20.00 -17.79 15.94
C LEU A 70 -19.63 -17.53 17.41
N ARG A 71 -20.45 -17.98 18.37
CA ARG A 71 -20.18 -17.85 19.81
C ARG A 71 -18.90 -18.57 20.23
N ARG A 72 -18.66 -19.79 19.72
CA ARG A 72 -17.41 -20.54 19.94
C ARG A 72 -16.18 -19.87 19.33
N ALA A 73 -16.37 -19.08 18.27
CA ALA A 73 -15.29 -18.36 17.60
C ALA A 73 -14.85 -17.09 18.34
N PHE A 74 -15.60 -16.62 19.35
CA PHE A 74 -15.17 -15.46 20.14
C PHE A 74 -13.81 -15.69 20.80
N ARG A 75 -13.08 -14.58 20.96
CA ARG A 75 -11.76 -14.52 21.60
C ARG A 75 -11.83 -13.44 22.68
N GLY A 76 -11.18 -13.66 23.82
CA GLY A 76 -11.31 -12.82 25.01
C GLY A 76 -11.98 -13.56 26.16
N THR A 77 -12.24 -12.86 27.26
CA THR A 77 -12.81 -13.45 28.48
C THR A 77 -14.33 -13.47 28.42
N ALA A 78 -14.99 -14.47 28.99
CA ALA A 78 -16.46 -14.56 29.00
C ALA A 78 -17.16 -13.33 29.62
N ALA A 79 -16.47 -12.60 30.49
CA ALA A 79 -16.93 -11.34 31.09
C ALA A 79 -16.86 -10.12 30.16
N ASP A 80 -16.09 -10.19 29.06
CA ASP A 80 -15.99 -9.08 28.12
C ASP A 80 -17.28 -8.94 27.30
N PRO A 81 -17.77 -7.71 27.03
CA PRO A 81 -18.94 -7.49 26.20
C PRO A 81 -18.73 -7.94 24.75
N VAL A 82 -19.84 -8.24 24.07
CA VAL A 82 -19.88 -8.57 22.65
C VAL A 82 -20.44 -7.39 21.87
N PHE A 83 -19.71 -6.96 20.86
CA PHE A 83 -20.12 -5.90 19.95
C PHE A 83 -20.52 -6.47 18.61
N ARG A 84 -21.69 -6.07 18.12
CA ARG A 84 -22.09 -6.12 16.72
C ARG A 84 -21.49 -4.91 16.00
N ILE A 85 -20.89 -5.15 14.85
CA ILE A 85 -20.22 -4.15 14.03
C ILE A 85 -20.86 -4.22 12.65
N ASP A 86 -21.65 -3.22 12.30
CA ASP A 86 -22.27 -3.15 10.98
C ASP A 86 -21.24 -2.63 9.96
N LEU A 87 -21.19 -3.31 8.82
CA LEU A 87 -20.18 -3.15 7.78
C LEU A 87 -20.87 -2.91 6.44
N ARG A 88 -20.24 -2.09 5.61
CA ARG A 88 -20.60 -1.95 4.20
C ARG A 88 -19.34 -1.77 3.35
N PRO A 89 -19.41 -1.95 2.03
CA PRO A 89 -18.36 -1.49 1.13
C PRO A 89 -18.03 -0.02 1.39
N GLY A 90 -16.77 0.26 1.67
CA GLY A 90 -16.21 1.61 1.81
C GLY A 90 -15.66 2.17 0.50
N GLY A 91 -15.78 1.43 -0.60
CA GLY A 91 -15.23 1.77 -1.91
C GLY A 91 -13.91 1.05 -2.24
N PRO A 92 -13.38 1.27 -3.46
CA PRO A 92 -12.10 0.70 -3.88
C PRO A 92 -10.96 1.22 -3.00
N ASP A 93 -9.93 0.38 -2.77
CA ASP A 93 -8.75 0.78 -2.00
C ASP A 93 -8.08 1.99 -2.68
N PRO A 94 -7.96 3.14 -2.00
CA PRO A 94 -7.32 4.34 -2.55
C PRO A 94 -5.91 4.09 -3.08
N ARG A 95 -5.20 3.08 -2.56
CA ARG A 95 -3.87 2.68 -3.06
C ARG A 95 -3.92 2.10 -4.47
N THR A 96 -5.02 1.46 -4.85
CA THR A 96 -5.20 0.90 -6.20
C THR A 96 -5.47 2.01 -7.21
N ALA A 97 -6.25 3.03 -6.83
CA ALA A 97 -6.43 4.22 -7.66
C ALA A 97 -5.10 4.97 -7.79
N LEU A 98 -4.40 5.20 -6.67
CA LEU A 98 -3.10 5.86 -6.65
C LEU A 98 -2.06 5.09 -7.46
N SER A 99 -1.99 3.76 -7.36
CA SER A 99 -0.98 2.98 -8.08
C SER A 99 -1.16 3.00 -9.60
N ARG A 100 -2.40 3.18 -10.08
CA ARG A 100 -2.73 3.28 -11.50
C ARG A 100 -2.51 4.65 -12.10
N ASP A 101 -2.37 5.69 -11.27
CA ASP A 101 -2.12 7.05 -11.72
C ASP A 101 -0.69 7.22 -12.24
N ASP A 102 -0.52 7.02 -13.55
CA ASP A 102 0.73 7.13 -14.30
C ASP A 102 0.96 8.52 -14.92
N VAL A 103 -0.01 9.43 -14.80
CA VAL A 103 0.08 10.81 -15.28
C VAL A 103 0.49 11.73 -14.13
N LEU A 104 1.79 11.80 -13.87
CA LEU A 104 2.35 12.60 -12.79
C LEU A 104 2.71 14.03 -13.22
N SER A 105 2.07 15.02 -12.61
CA SER A 105 2.49 16.42 -12.70
C SER A 105 3.84 16.65 -11.99
N GLY A 106 4.45 17.83 -12.19
CA GLY A 106 5.65 18.23 -11.45
C GLY A 106 5.43 18.23 -9.93
N ASP A 107 4.27 18.70 -9.49
CA ASP A 107 3.90 18.76 -8.07
C ASP A 107 3.69 17.37 -7.47
N ASP A 108 3.07 16.44 -8.22
CA ASP A 108 2.92 15.05 -7.79
C ASP A 108 4.28 14.39 -7.57
N ARG A 109 5.22 14.63 -8.49
CA ARG A 109 6.60 14.11 -8.39
C ARG A 109 7.35 14.72 -7.22
N ALA A 110 7.21 16.02 -6.99
CA ALA A 110 7.81 16.71 -5.85
C ALA A 110 7.25 16.16 -4.53
N ALA A 111 5.94 15.94 -4.45
CA ALA A 111 5.27 15.36 -3.29
C ALA A 111 5.74 13.91 -3.01
N ILE A 112 5.84 13.07 -4.05
CA ILE A 112 6.41 11.72 -3.92
C ILE A 112 7.85 11.80 -3.40
N THR A 113 8.69 12.62 -4.04
CA THR A 113 10.11 12.78 -3.68
C THR A 113 10.27 13.22 -2.24
N ALA A 114 9.55 14.26 -1.81
CA ALA A 114 9.59 14.74 -0.42
C ALA A 114 9.17 13.65 0.58
N ARG A 115 8.25 12.76 0.19
CA ARG A 115 7.82 11.65 1.03
C ARG A 115 8.87 10.53 1.10
N LEU A 116 9.52 10.20 -0.02
CA LEU A 116 10.65 9.26 -0.05
C LEU A 116 11.83 9.78 0.77
N ASP A 117 12.20 11.05 0.60
CA ASP A 117 13.30 11.66 1.36
C ASP A 117 13.01 11.67 2.87
N ARG A 118 11.75 11.83 3.27
CA ARG A 118 11.35 11.71 4.69
C ARG A 118 11.52 10.29 5.22
N LEU A 119 11.21 9.28 4.41
CA LEU A 119 11.41 7.87 4.77
C LEU A 119 12.90 7.53 4.87
N ASP A 120 13.72 8.07 3.96
CA ASP A 120 15.17 7.89 3.98
C ASP A 120 15.80 8.58 5.21
N ARG A 121 15.42 9.83 5.53
CA ARG A 121 15.89 10.53 6.73
C ARG A 121 15.51 9.86 8.05
N ALA A 122 14.36 9.17 8.07
CA ALA A 122 13.90 8.45 9.27
C ALA A 122 14.58 7.07 9.44
N SER A 123 15.32 6.60 8.44
CA SER A 123 16.01 5.30 8.47
C SER A 123 17.31 5.39 9.28
N ARG A 124 17.54 4.39 10.14
CA ARG A 124 18.81 4.25 10.88
C ARG A 124 19.94 3.68 10.03
N SER A 125 19.60 3.07 8.89
CA SER A 125 20.53 2.37 8.00
C SER A 125 20.82 3.17 6.72
N GLY A 126 20.48 4.47 6.72
CA GLY A 126 20.65 5.35 5.57
C GLY A 126 19.51 5.27 4.54
N PRO A 127 19.66 5.99 3.41
CA PRO A 127 18.67 6.02 2.33
C PRO A 127 18.47 4.64 1.70
N TRP A 128 17.22 4.25 1.50
CA TRP A 128 16.85 2.92 1.00
C TRP A 128 15.79 2.96 -0.11
N THR A 129 14.99 4.04 -0.18
CA THR A 129 13.80 4.07 -1.02
C THR A 129 14.12 3.93 -2.50
N ARG A 130 15.06 4.75 -3.01
CA ARG A 130 15.46 4.75 -4.43
C ARG A 130 16.14 3.45 -4.85
N ALA A 131 17.05 2.93 -4.03
CA ALA A 131 17.70 1.62 -4.28
C ALA A 131 16.69 0.47 -4.32
N THR A 132 15.68 0.52 -3.43
CA THR A 132 14.61 -0.49 -3.40
C THR A 132 13.70 -0.40 -4.63
N LEU A 133 13.31 0.81 -5.04
CA LEU A 133 12.54 1.01 -6.28
C LEU A 133 13.32 0.55 -7.52
N HIS A 134 14.63 0.80 -7.54
CA HIS A 134 15.51 0.34 -8.62
C HIS A 134 15.56 -1.19 -8.69
N VAL A 135 15.91 -1.88 -7.60
CA VAL A 135 16.05 -3.36 -7.61
C VAL A 135 14.73 -4.08 -7.94
N ILE A 136 13.59 -3.53 -7.52
CA ILE A 136 12.26 -4.09 -7.84
C ILE A 136 11.95 -3.95 -9.34
N ALA A 137 12.42 -2.87 -9.96
CA ALA A 137 12.19 -2.65 -11.38
C ALA A 137 13.09 -3.50 -12.28
N GLU A 138 14.34 -3.73 -11.87
CA GLU A 138 15.27 -4.61 -12.59
C GLU A 138 14.89 -6.09 -12.46
N HIS A 139 14.16 -6.46 -11.39
CA HIS A 139 13.84 -7.85 -11.07
C HIS A 139 12.35 -8.05 -10.69
N PRO A 140 11.40 -7.72 -11.59
CA PRO A 140 9.98 -7.90 -11.30
C PRO A 140 9.66 -9.38 -11.05
N GLY A 141 8.86 -9.66 -10.02
CA GLY A 141 8.47 -11.02 -9.65
C GLY A 141 9.52 -11.81 -8.85
N ARG A 142 10.71 -11.25 -8.62
CA ARG A 142 11.74 -11.90 -7.79
C ARG A 142 11.32 -11.94 -6.31
N ARG A 143 11.67 -13.03 -5.62
CA ARG A 143 11.29 -13.23 -4.21
C ARG A 143 11.87 -12.14 -3.33
N ALA A 144 11.12 -11.77 -2.29
CA ALA A 144 11.52 -10.73 -1.35
C ALA A 144 12.86 -11.01 -0.63
N ALA A 145 13.19 -12.28 -0.38
CA ALA A 145 14.48 -12.66 0.22
C ALA A 145 15.62 -12.34 -0.74
N GLU A 146 15.54 -12.84 -1.97
CA GLU A 146 16.54 -12.60 -3.03
C GLU A 146 16.73 -11.10 -3.32
N LEU A 147 15.65 -10.31 -3.35
CA LEU A 147 15.74 -8.85 -3.50
C LEU A 147 16.43 -8.16 -2.30
N ALA A 148 16.21 -8.65 -1.09
CA ALA A 148 16.85 -8.13 0.10
C ALA A 148 18.35 -8.49 0.11
N ASP A 149 18.70 -9.71 -0.30
CA ASP A 149 20.09 -10.17 -0.41
C ASP A 149 20.88 -9.32 -1.40
N LEU A 150 20.30 -8.95 -2.55
CA LEU A 150 20.92 -8.03 -3.52
C LEU A 150 21.25 -6.64 -2.95
N LEU A 151 20.55 -6.23 -1.90
CA LEU A 151 20.80 -4.97 -1.19
C LEU A 151 21.62 -5.17 0.10
N GLY A 152 22.05 -6.40 0.41
CA GLY A 152 22.71 -6.73 1.67
C GLY A 152 21.81 -6.51 2.90
N ARG A 153 20.50 -6.77 2.77
CA ARG A 153 19.50 -6.49 3.81
C ARG A 153 18.80 -7.75 4.28
N GLU A 154 18.34 -7.73 5.53
CA GLU A 154 17.43 -8.75 6.03
C GLU A 154 16.04 -8.66 5.37
N ARG A 155 15.46 -9.83 5.08
CA ARG A 155 14.18 -9.97 4.36
C ARG A 155 13.00 -9.26 5.02
N ASP A 156 12.82 -9.42 6.33
CA ASP A 156 11.60 -8.94 6.99
C ASP A 156 11.58 -7.40 7.13
N PRO A 157 12.69 -6.73 7.51
CA PRO A 157 12.82 -5.28 7.38
C PRO A 157 12.60 -4.78 5.95
N PHE A 158 13.15 -5.47 4.94
CA PHE A 158 12.93 -5.13 3.53
C PHE A 158 11.43 -5.18 3.16
N LYS A 159 10.70 -6.22 3.57
CA LYS A 159 9.24 -6.31 3.33
C LYS A 159 8.45 -5.16 3.97
N LEU A 160 8.82 -4.76 5.18
CA LEU A 160 8.18 -3.62 5.85
C LEU A 160 8.40 -2.32 5.05
N ASP A 161 9.58 -2.14 4.49
CA ASP A 161 9.94 -1.01 3.65
C ASP A 161 9.21 -1.02 2.31
N VAL A 162 9.14 -2.16 1.62
CA VAL A 162 8.33 -2.31 0.40
C VAL A 162 6.85 -1.98 0.67
N ARG A 163 6.32 -2.32 1.86
CA ARG A 163 4.97 -1.93 2.26
C ARG A 163 4.79 -0.42 2.41
N LYS A 164 5.82 0.32 2.83
CA LYS A 164 5.79 1.80 2.86
C LYS A 164 5.71 2.37 1.44
N LEU A 165 6.50 1.84 0.50
CA LEU A 165 6.45 2.23 -0.92
C LEU A 165 5.09 1.93 -1.57
N LYS A 166 4.52 0.76 -1.28
CA LYS A 166 3.17 0.37 -1.72
C LYS A 166 2.09 1.34 -1.23
N ASN A 167 2.24 1.89 -0.02
CA ASN A 167 1.31 2.89 0.51
C ASN A 167 1.38 4.24 -0.22
N LEU A 168 2.48 4.50 -0.95
CA LEU A 168 2.62 5.66 -1.85
C LEU A 168 2.17 5.32 -3.28
N GLY A 169 1.63 4.12 -3.50
CA GLY A 169 1.21 3.65 -4.81
C GLY A 169 2.37 3.36 -5.75
N LEU A 170 3.62 3.20 -5.28
CA LEU A 170 4.80 3.04 -6.16
C LEU A 170 5.14 1.58 -6.49
N THR A 171 4.61 0.62 -5.73
CA THR A 171 4.87 -0.81 -5.92
C THR A 171 3.60 -1.64 -5.80
N GLU A 172 3.60 -2.80 -6.46
CA GLU A 172 2.53 -3.80 -6.42
C GLU A 172 3.08 -5.12 -5.85
N SER A 173 2.23 -5.83 -5.12
CA SER A 173 2.54 -7.20 -4.66
C SER A 173 1.99 -8.18 -5.67
N LEU A 174 2.81 -9.14 -6.06
CA LEU A 174 2.41 -10.24 -6.92
C LEU A 174 2.18 -11.49 -6.05
N GLU A 175 1.73 -12.58 -6.67
CA GLU A 175 1.73 -13.89 -6.02
C GLU A 175 3.14 -14.26 -5.53
N VAL A 176 4.15 -13.98 -6.36
CA VAL A 176 5.56 -14.09 -6.02
C VAL A 176 6.24 -12.74 -6.25
N GLY A 177 6.81 -12.16 -5.19
CA GLY A 177 7.62 -10.95 -5.29
C GLY A 177 6.84 -9.65 -5.50
N TYR A 178 7.51 -8.69 -6.13
CA TYR A 178 7.02 -7.33 -6.32
C TYR A 178 7.28 -6.85 -7.75
N ARG A 179 6.57 -5.81 -8.16
CA ARG A 179 6.91 -4.97 -9.32
C ARG A 179 6.63 -3.51 -9.02
N LEU A 180 7.12 -2.61 -9.85
CA LEU A 180 6.64 -1.22 -9.84
C LEU A 180 5.19 -1.19 -10.32
N SER A 181 4.41 -0.28 -9.76
CA SER A 181 3.10 0.09 -10.30
C SER A 181 3.26 1.01 -11.52
N PRO A 182 2.20 1.25 -12.31
CA PRO A 182 2.20 2.30 -13.33
C PRO A 182 2.70 3.66 -12.81
N ARG A 183 2.21 4.11 -11.65
CA ARG A 183 2.72 5.31 -10.96
C ARG A 183 4.21 5.25 -10.66
N GLY A 184 4.69 4.11 -10.17
CA GLY A 184 6.09 3.90 -9.81
C GLY A 184 7.02 3.95 -11.02
N VAL A 185 6.60 3.38 -12.15
CA VAL A 185 7.30 3.47 -13.43
C VAL A 185 7.33 4.93 -13.90
N ALA A 186 6.17 5.59 -13.96
CA ALA A 186 6.06 7.00 -14.35
C ALA A 186 6.96 7.90 -13.49
N TYR A 187 7.04 7.66 -12.18
CA TYR A 187 7.93 8.38 -11.27
C TYR A 187 9.41 8.23 -11.65
N ARG A 188 9.86 7.05 -12.08
CA ARG A 188 11.27 6.77 -12.43
C ARG A 188 11.68 7.29 -13.82
N ASP A 189 10.82 7.18 -14.83
CA ASP A 189 11.16 7.40 -16.25
C ASP A 189 11.58 8.85 -16.63
N THR A 190 11.49 9.81 -15.71
CA THR A 190 12.01 11.18 -15.91
C THR A 190 13.37 11.42 -15.27
N GLY A 191 13.81 10.57 -14.34
CA GLY A 191 15.16 10.67 -13.76
C GLY A 191 16.26 10.37 -14.78
N ASP A 192 15.95 9.53 -15.77
CA ASP A 192 16.88 9.09 -16.82
C ASP A 192 16.98 10.09 -18.00
N ARG A 193 15.96 10.94 -18.18
CA ARG A 193 15.96 11.98 -19.23
C ARG A 193 16.79 13.22 -18.87
N SER A 194 17.06 13.44 -17.58
CA SER A 194 17.93 14.52 -17.10
C SER A 194 19.42 14.17 -17.12
N THR A 195 19.77 12.88 -17.03
CA THR A 195 21.17 12.41 -17.03
C THR A 195 21.76 12.20 -18.43
N HIS A 196 20.93 12.08 -19.47
CA HIS A 196 21.39 11.87 -20.85
C HIS A 196 21.36 13.13 -21.73
N ARG A 197 21.07 14.32 -21.16
CA ARG A 197 21.14 15.61 -21.87
C ARG A 197 22.21 16.52 -21.26
N SER A 198 23.46 16.05 -21.27
CA SER A 198 24.64 16.91 -21.13
C SER A 198 25.87 16.16 -21.65
N THR A 199 25.96 16.06 -22.97
CA THR A 199 27.21 15.89 -23.73
C THR A 199 26.87 16.11 -25.20
N ALA A 200 26.63 17.37 -25.56
CA ALA A 200 26.86 17.81 -26.94
C ALA A 200 28.36 18.14 -27.05
N PRO A 201 29.13 17.55 -27.98
CA PRO A 201 30.50 17.97 -28.25
C PRO A 201 30.48 19.37 -28.87
N GLY A 202 31.40 20.22 -28.39
CA GLY A 202 31.47 21.64 -28.70
C GLY A 202 31.71 21.96 -30.17
N GLU A 203 30.96 22.94 -30.65
CA GLU A 203 31.30 23.69 -31.86
C GLU A 203 32.34 24.75 -31.45
N ALA A 204 33.62 24.37 -31.57
CA ALA A 204 34.74 25.30 -31.44
C ALA A 204 34.78 26.22 -32.66
N THR A 205 34.06 27.34 -32.60
CA THR A 205 34.34 28.48 -33.48
C THR A 205 35.53 29.23 -32.90
N GLY A 206 36.73 28.89 -33.37
CA GLY A 206 37.94 29.67 -33.10
C GLY A 206 37.95 30.96 -33.93
N PRO A 207 38.48 32.07 -33.41
CA PRO A 207 38.50 33.35 -34.11
C PRO A 207 39.70 33.41 -35.06
N GLY A 208 39.46 33.67 -36.34
CA GLY A 208 40.49 34.07 -37.29
C GLY A 208 40.54 35.59 -37.38
N SER A 209 41.59 36.21 -36.82
CA SER A 209 41.88 37.63 -36.96
C SER A 209 43.34 37.84 -37.38
N ALA A 210 43.52 38.61 -38.46
CA ALA A 210 44.73 39.30 -38.95
C ALA A 210 45.85 38.41 -39.55
N ASP A 211 46.60 38.77 -40.59
CA ASP A 211 46.92 40.08 -41.18
C ASP A 211 47.55 39.93 -42.60
N ALA A 212 47.60 41.06 -43.32
CA ALA A 212 48.58 41.50 -44.33
C ALA A 212 48.70 40.86 -45.75
N GLY A 213 48.48 41.70 -46.77
CA GLY A 213 49.53 41.92 -47.79
C GLY A 213 49.16 41.88 -49.28
N ALA A 214 49.29 43.05 -49.92
CA ALA A 214 49.60 43.31 -51.33
C ALA A 214 48.49 43.24 -52.40
N GLY A 215 48.25 44.39 -53.06
CA GLY A 215 47.46 44.55 -54.28
C GLY A 215 46.83 45.92 -54.40
#